data_AF-A0A535H3V0-F1
#
_entry.id   AF-A0A535H3V0-F1
#
_cell.length_a   1.000
_cell.length_b   1.000
_cell.length_c   1.000
_cell.angle_alpha   90.00
_cell.angle_beta   90.00
_cell.angle_gamma   90.00
#
_symmetry.space_group_name_H-M   'P 1'
#
loop_
_entity.id
_entity.type
_entity.pdbx_description
1 polymer ?
#
loop_
_entity_poly.entity_id
_entity_poly.type
_entity_poly.pdbx_seq_one_letter_code
_entity_poly.pdbx_strand_id
1 'polypeptide(L)'
;MKQLERLVEVLAVEDLTGDDVHSRELVVAKVAASELDALLERGARVLSSAPDGTTVEFSGDAVQVADFVDDLARHGIVDVVRSGPVVMRRSE
;
A
#
# COMPACT_ATOMS: atom_id res chain seq x y z
N MET A 1 12.41 -6.94 20.01
CA MET A 1 11.45 -8.03 20.27
C MET A 1 11.18 -8.30 21.74
N LYS A 2 12.19 -8.55 22.60
CA LYS A 2 12.02 -8.97 24.02
C LYS A 2 11.06 -8.14 24.92
N GLN A 3 10.71 -6.91 24.57
CA GLN A 3 9.71 -6.13 25.32
C GLN A 3 8.27 -6.46 24.90
N LEU A 4 8.03 -6.78 23.63
CA LEU A 4 6.69 -7.11 23.11
C LEU A 4 6.22 -8.47 23.65
N GLU A 5 7.12 -9.44 23.75
CA GLU A 5 6.84 -10.79 24.30
C GLU A 5 6.42 -10.76 25.78
N ARG A 6 6.62 -9.65 26.48
CA ARG A 6 6.25 -9.49 27.90
C ARG A 6 4.84 -8.93 28.09
N LEU A 7 4.15 -8.55 27.01
CA LEU A 7 2.80 -8.04 27.05
C LEU A 7 1.80 -9.18 27.11
N VAL A 8 0.79 -9.06 27.97
CA VAL A 8 -0.23 -10.10 28.16
C VAL A 8 -1.08 -10.29 26.89
N GLU A 9 -1.30 -9.22 26.11
CA GLU A 9 -2.08 -9.31 24.86
C GLU A 9 -1.30 -9.91 23.68
N VAL A 10 0.01 -10.18 23.82
CA VAL A 10 0.85 -10.69 22.73
C VAL A 10 0.98 -12.20 22.83
N LEU A 11 0.44 -12.90 21.84
CA LEU A 11 0.53 -14.37 21.75
C LEU A 11 1.87 -14.84 21.17
N ALA A 12 2.38 -14.16 20.14
CA ALA A 12 3.63 -14.49 19.47
C ALA A 12 4.23 -13.28 18.79
N VAL A 13 5.56 -13.27 18.65
CA VAL A 13 6.33 -12.28 17.88
C VAL A 13 7.30 -13.06 17.01
N GLU A 14 7.27 -12.78 15.71
CA GLU A 14 8.23 -13.34 14.75
C GLU A 14 8.88 -12.20 13.97
N ASP A 15 10.19 -12.32 13.75
CA ASP A 15 10.94 -11.47 12.83
C ASP A 15 11.07 -12.21 11.51
N LEU A 16 10.41 -11.66 10.48
CA LEU A 16 10.43 -12.21 9.11
C LEU A 16 11.44 -11.49 8.22
N THR A 17 12.34 -10.69 8.79
CA THR A 17 13.38 -10.01 8.02
C THR A 17 14.31 -11.02 7.35
N GLY A 18 14.35 -11.02 6.02
CA GLY A 18 15.17 -11.92 5.22
C GLY A 18 14.50 -13.24 4.84
N ASP A 19 13.28 -13.50 5.32
CA ASP A 19 12.49 -14.66 4.91
C ASP A 19 11.80 -14.45 3.56
N ASP A 20 11.47 -15.54 2.86
CA ASP A 20 10.55 -15.49 1.72
C ASP A 20 9.11 -15.32 2.21
N VAL A 21 8.50 -14.21 1.81
CA VAL A 21 7.18 -13.79 2.27
C VAL A 21 6.31 -13.36 1.09
N HIS A 22 5.01 -13.61 1.22
CA HIS A 22 4.00 -12.80 0.55
C HIS A 22 3.91 -11.46 1.25
N SER A 23 4.13 -10.38 0.51
CA SER A 23 3.97 -9.01 1.00
C SER A 23 2.88 -8.29 0.21
N ARG A 24 2.02 -7.57 0.93
CA ARG A 24 1.06 -6.65 0.32
C ARG A 24 0.91 -5.38 1.13
N GLU A 25 0.73 -4.28 0.43
CA GLU A 25 0.37 -2.99 1.01
C GLU A 25 -0.73 -2.35 0.16
N LEU A 26 -1.72 -1.77 0.84
CA LEU A 26 -2.82 -1.04 0.24
C LEU A 26 -2.52 0.47 0.28
N VAL A 27 -2.66 1.10 -0.88
CA VAL A 27 -2.63 2.56 -1.04
C VAL A 27 -4.01 3.03 -1.42
N VAL A 28 -4.49 4.08 -0.77
CA VAL A 28 -5.66 4.85 -1.22
C VAL A 28 -5.20 6.29 -1.44
N ALA A 29 -5.49 6.84 -2.62
CA ALA A 29 -5.05 8.17 -2.98
C ALA A 29 -6.15 8.96 -3.69
N LYS A 30 -6.20 10.27 -3.45
CA LYS A 30 -7.00 11.20 -4.23
C LYS A 30 -6.11 11.87 -5.28
N VAL A 31 -6.53 11.76 -6.54
CA VAL A 31 -5.77 12.22 -7.72
C VAL A 31 -6.59 13.14 -8.61
N ALA A 32 -5.89 13.97 -9.39
CA ALA A 32 -6.51 14.79 -10.42
C ALA A 32 -7.00 13.93 -11.60
N ALA A 33 -8.05 14.40 -12.29
CA ALA A 33 -8.65 13.65 -13.39
C ALA A 33 -7.71 13.45 -14.60
N SER A 34 -6.74 14.34 -14.83
CA SER A 34 -5.81 14.26 -15.96
C SER A 34 -4.85 13.07 -15.88
N GLU A 35 -4.67 12.50 -14.69
CA GLU A 35 -3.65 11.48 -14.41
C GLU A 35 -4.28 10.10 -14.13
N LEU A 36 -5.61 10.01 -14.19
CA LEU A 36 -6.35 8.81 -13.82
C LEU A 36 -6.06 7.63 -14.75
N ASP A 37 -5.99 7.88 -16.07
CA ASP A 37 -5.83 6.81 -17.06
C ASP A 37 -4.51 6.04 -16.88
N ALA A 38 -3.40 6.76 -16.64
CA ALA A 38 -2.10 6.14 -16.40
C ALA A 38 -2.09 5.26 -15.13
N LEU A 39 -2.79 5.68 -14.08
CA LEU A 39 -2.91 4.92 -12.83
C LEU A 39 -3.80 3.68 -13.02
N LEU A 40 -4.88 3.81 -13.80
CA LEU A 40 -5.76 2.69 -14.15
C LEU A 40 -5.02 1.62 -14.96
N GLU A 41 -4.18 2.01 -15.92
CA GLU A 41 -3.33 1.08 -16.68
C GLU A 41 -2.36 0.29 -15.79
N ARG A 42 -1.90 0.90 -14.69
CA ARG A 42 -1.09 0.22 -13.66
C ARG A 42 -1.90 -0.72 -12.76
N GLY A 43 -3.22 -0.80 -12.92
CA GLY A 43 -4.10 -1.65 -12.13
C GLY A 43 -4.65 -0.98 -10.87
N ALA A 44 -4.60 0.36 -10.77
CA ALA A 44 -5.36 1.07 -9.77
C ALA A 44 -6.87 0.90 -10.04
N ARG A 45 -7.67 0.92 -8.98
CA ARG A 45 -9.12 0.80 -9.05
C ARG A 45 -9.78 2.06 -8.52
N VAL A 46 -10.75 2.60 -9.24
CA VAL A 46 -11.54 3.74 -8.77
C VAL A 46 -12.45 3.31 -7.63
N LEU A 47 -12.36 4.04 -6.51
CA LEU A 47 -13.29 3.94 -5.38
C LEU A 47 -14.43 4.96 -5.52
N SER A 48 -14.11 6.20 -5.90
CA SER A 48 -15.10 7.26 -6.12
C SER A 48 -14.56 8.37 -7.02
N SER A 49 -15.46 9.10 -7.69
CA SER A 49 -15.11 10.28 -8.50
C SER A 49 -15.92 11.48 -8.02
N ALA A 50 -15.26 12.62 -7.86
CA ALA A 50 -15.85 13.90 -7.47
C ALA A 50 -15.27 15.05 -8.31
N PRO A 51 -15.90 16.25 -8.31
CA PRO A 51 -15.41 17.38 -9.09
C PRO A 51 -13.99 17.84 -8.73
N ASP A 52 -13.56 17.58 -7.49
CA ASP A 52 -12.25 17.97 -6.95
C ASP A 52 -11.22 16.82 -6.98
N GLY A 53 -11.55 15.69 -7.62
CA GLY A 53 -10.63 14.58 -7.84
C GLY A 53 -11.29 13.20 -7.80
N THR A 54 -10.52 12.20 -8.20
CA THR A 54 -10.91 10.78 -8.15
C THR A 54 -10.11 10.08 -7.07
N THR A 55 -10.79 9.31 -6.23
CA THR A 55 -10.16 8.45 -5.25
C THR A 55 -9.92 7.08 -5.87
N VAL A 56 -8.68 6.62 -5.82
CA VAL A 56 -8.25 5.30 -6.31
C VAL A 56 -7.64 4.47 -5.19
N GLU A 57 -7.72 3.15 -5.33
CA GLU A 57 -6.95 2.18 -4.56
C GLU A 57 -5.95 1.44 -5.44
N PHE A 58 -4.80 1.10 -4.87
CA PHE A 58 -3.82 0.21 -5.48
C PHE A 58 -3.27 -0.73 -4.42
N SER A 59 -3.06 -1.99 -4.79
CA SER A 59 -2.48 -2.99 -3.89
C SER A 59 -1.32 -3.69 -4.58
N GLY A 60 -0.14 -3.60 -3.97
CA GLY A 60 1.13 -4.08 -4.51
C GLY A 60 2.00 -4.70 -3.43
N ASP A 61 3.12 -5.31 -3.83
CA ASP A 61 4.24 -5.53 -2.90
C ASP A 61 4.94 -4.19 -2.60
N ALA A 62 5.94 -4.22 -1.72
CA ALA A 62 6.64 -3.01 -1.28
C ALA A 62 7.27 -2.21 -2.44
N VAL A 63 7.79 -2.88 -3.47
CA VAL A 63 8.42 -2.22 -4.62
C VAL A 63 7.35 -1.62 -5.52
N GLN A 64 6.33 -2.41 -5.86
CA GLN A 64 5.20 -1.95 -6.67
C GLN A 64 4.49 -0.73 -6.07
N VAL A 65 4.33 -0.74 -4.74
CA VAL A 65 3.70 0.36 -3.99
C VAL A 65 4.60 1.59 -3.91
N ALA A 66 5.92 1.42 -3.70
CA ALA A 66 6.86 2.53 -3.76
C ALA A 66 6.82 3.22 -5.14
N ASP A 67 6.89 2.44 -6.21
CA ASP A 67 6.79 2.95 -7.59
C ASP A 67 5.42 3.59 -7.86
N PHE A 68 4.34 3.10 -7.24
CA PHE A 68 3.02 3.72 -7.32
C PHE A 68 2.97 5.09 -6.65
N VAL A 69 3.54 5.20 -5.45
CA VAL A 69 3.61 6.48 -4.72
C VAL A 69 4.50 7.49 -5.44
N ASP A 70 5.60 7.05 -6.04
CA ASP A 70 6.51 7.93 -6.80
C ASP A 70 5.87 8.45 -8.10
N ASP A 71 5.04 7.65 -8.76
CA ASP A 71 4.23 8.10 -9.89
C ASP A 71 3.20 9.12 -9.41
N LEU A 72 2.44 8.78 -8.36
CA LEU A 72 1.50 9.72 -7.74
C LEU A 72 2.16 11.08 -7.44
N ALA A 73 3.38 11.08 -6.88
CA ALA A 73 4.11 12.31 -6.51
C ALA A 73 4.44 13.19 -7.72
N ARG A 74 4.73 12.60 -8.88
CA ARG A 74 4.97 13.32 -10.15
C ARG A 74 3.69 13.94 -10.72
N HIS A 75 2.54 13.37 -10.38
CA HIS A 75 1.23 13.70 -10.92
C HIS A 75 0.41 14.66 -10.04
N GLY A 76 1.00 15.20 -8.96
CA GLY A 76 0.34 16.21 -8.11
C GLY A 76 -0.72 15.61 -7.19
N ILE A 77 -0.32 14.68 -6.32
CA ILE A 77 -1.17 14.05 -5.29
C ILE A 77 -1.94 15.11 -4.49
N VAL A 78 -3.25 14.91 -4.34
CA VAL A 78 -4.07 15.71 -3.43
C VAL A 78 -3.98 15.15 -2.01
N ASP A 79 -4.13 13.82 -1.88
CA ASP A 79 -4.01 13.11 -0.61
C ASP A 79 -3.60 11.63 -0.84
N VAL A 80 -2.85 11.03 0.09
CA VAL A 80 -2.41 9.62 0.04
C VAL A 80 -2.35 8.98 1.42
N VAL A 81 -2.93 7.79 1.53
CA VAL A 81 -2.93 6.97 2.74
C VAL A 81 -2.39 5.59 2.41
N ARG A 82 -1.56 5.07 3.32
CA ARG A 82 -0.85 3.78 3.19
C ARG A 82 -1.13 2.92 4.41
N SER A 83 -1.45 1.64 4.20
CA SER A 83 -1.66 0.70 5.31
C SER A 83 -0.37 0.30 6.03
N GLY A 84 0.78 0.49 5.36
CA GLY A 84 2.00 -0.25 5.68
C GLY A 84 1.91 -1.71 5.22
N PRO A 85 3.04 -2.44 5.25
CA PRO A 85 3.11 -3.80 4.75
C PRO A 85 2.38 -4.78 5.67
N VAL A 86 1.58 -5.65 5.06
CA VAL A 86 1.09 -6.89 5.64
C VAL A 86 1.89 -8.02 5.02
N VAL A 87 2.41 -8.92 5.86
CA VAL A 87 3.31 -10.00 5.43
C VAL A 87 2.83 -11.35 5.94
N MET A 88 3.07 -12.39 5.15
CA MET A 88 2.84 -13.79 5.50
C MET A 88 3.99 -14.62 4.94
N ARG A 89 4.56 -15.52 5.73
CA ARG A 89 5.58 -16.47 5.25
C ARG A 89 5.01 -17.29 4.10
N ARG A 90 5.78 -17.46 3.01
CA ARG A 90 5.37 -18.34 1.90
C ARG A 90 5.35 -19.78 2.42
N SER A 91 4.24 -20.48 2.25
CA SER A 91 4.18 -21.92 2.51
C SER A 91 4.85 -22.70 1.37
N GLU A 92 5.54 -23.78 1.71
CA GLU A 92 5.84 -24.86 0.75
C GLU A 92 4.56 -25.59 0.31
#